data_AF-A0A520BFN8-F1
#
_entry.id   AF-A0A520BFN8-F1
#
_cell.length_a   1.000
_cell.length_b   1.000
_cell.length_c   1.000
_cell.angle_alpha   90.00
_cell.angle_beta   90.00
_cell.angle_gamma   90.00
#
_symmetry.space_group_name_H-M   'P 1'
#
loop_
_entity.id
_entity.type
_entity.pdbx_description
1 polymer ?
#
loop_
_entity_poly.entity_id
_entity_poly.type
_entity_poly.pdbx_seq_one_letter_code
_entity_poly.pdbx_strand_id
1 'polypeptide(L)'
;MKNYFLLLIILLPIFALGQEPSSKEIGDWVKQAQQIEIIRDKWGIAHVYGKTDADAVFGMMYAQCEDDFKRIELNYVEKLGRLSELEGEKSLYNDLQIRLLIDSTQAINDYKKAEPWMKKLLEAYADGINFYLYKNPKAKPALLTKFKPWYP
;
A
#
# COMPACT_ATOMS: atom_id res chain seq x y z
N MET A 1 -11.74 -38.80 -28.56
CA MET A 1 -10.80 -38.31 -27.51
C MET A 1 -10.17 -36.98 -27.94
N LYS A 2 -10.96 -35.91 -28.14
CA LYS A 2 -10.42 -34.62 -28.61
C LYS A 2 -11.21 -33.38 -28.15
N ASN A 3 -12.13 -33.52 -27.18
CA ASN A 3 -13.00 -32.42 -26.74
C ASN A 3 -12.77 -32.01 -25.27
N TYR A 4 -11.92 -32.72 -24.51
CA TYR A 4 -11.61 -32.34 -23.13
C TYR A 4 -10.59 -31.19 -23.02
N PHE A 5 -9.85 -30.90 -24.09
CA PHE A 5 -8.86 -29.81 -24.08
C PHE A 5 -9.52 -28.42 -24.07
N LEU A 6 -10.72 -28.29 -24.66
CA LEU A 6 -11.48 -27.04 -24.68
C LEU A 6 -12.18 -26.74 -23.33
N LEU A 7 -12.48 -27.76 -22.52
CA LEU A 7 -13.07 -27.59 -21.19
C LEU A 7 -12.06 -27.09 -20.13
N LEU A 8 -10.77 -27.38 -20.33
CA LEU A 8 -9.69 -26.90 -19.44
C LEU A 8 -9.43 -25.39 -19.55
N ILE A 9 -9.76 -24.78 -20.69
CA ILE A 9 -9.54 -23.34 -20.95
C ILE A 9 -10.65 -22.47 -20.32
N ILE A 10 -11.85 -23.02 -20.12
CA ILE A 10 -13.00 -22.30 -19.54
C ILE A 10 -12.94 -22.25 -18.00
N LEU A 11 -12.16 -23.12 -17.36
CA LEU A 11 -11.94 -23.15 -15.90
C LEU A 11 -10.78 -22.26 -15.42
N LEU A 12 -10.11 -21.55 -16.33
CA LEU A 12 -8.98 -20.66 -16.02
C LEU A 12 -9.29 -19.20 -15.63
N PRO A 13 -10.54 -18.72 -15.35
CA PRO A 13 -10.74 -17.36 -14.86
C PRO A 13 -10.68 -17.25 -13.33
N ILE A 14 -10.14 -18.24 -12.60
CA ILE A 14 -10.13 -18.22 -11.12
C ILE A 14 -8.90 -17.49 -10.53
N PHE A 15 -7.87 -17.20 -11.33
CA PHE A 15 -6.68 -16.50 -10.83
C PHE A 15 -6.68 -14.97 -11.01
N ALA A 16 -7.81 -14.38 -11.40
CA ALA A 16 -7.97 -12.92 -11.45
C ALA A 16 -8.54 -12.34 -10.14
N LEU A 17 -8.38 -13.05 -9.02
CA LEU A 17 -8.57 -12.44 -7.69
C LEU A 17 -7.37 -11.53 -7.43
N GLY A 18 -7.64 -10.31 -6.96
CA GLY A 18 -6.59 -9.37 -6.55
C GLY A 18 -5.56 -10.07 -5.67
N GLN A 19 -4.28 -9.75 -5.86
CA GLN A 19 -3.20 -10.46 -5.19
C GLN A 19 -3.23 -10.15 -3.69
N GLU A 20 -3.97 -10.96 -2.95
CA GLU A 20 -3.96 -10.98 -1.49
C GLU A 20 -2.51 -11.11 -0.99
N PRO A 21 -2.18 -10.47 0.15
CA PRO A 21 -0.86 -10.63 0.73
C PRO A 21 -0.50 -12.10 0.92
N SER A 22 0.71 -12.48 0.52
CA SER A 22 1.20 -13.84 0.73
C SER A 22 1.34 -14.13 2.23
N SER A 23 1.22 -15.40 2.63
CA SER A 23 1.44 -15.81 4.02
C SER A 23 2.81 -15.39 4.56
N LYS A 24 3.81 -15.29 3.68
CA LYS A 24 5.14 -14.78 4.03
C LYS A 24 5.10 -13.29 4.37
N GLU A 25 4.52 -12.46 3.51
CA GLU A 25 4.38 -11.01 3.75
C GLU A 25 3.64 -10.74 5.06
N ILE A 26 2.52 -11.44 5.29
CA ILE A 26 1.77 -11.33 6.55
C ILE A 26 2.64 -11.71 7.75
N GLY A 27 3.39 -12.83 7.65
CA GLY A 27 4.30 -13.26 8.71
C GLY A 27 5.40 -12.25 9.01
N ASP A 28 5.96 -11.64 7.97
CA ASP A 28 6.99 -10.60 8.08
C ASP A 28 6.42 -9.34 8.76
N TRP A 29 5.24 -8.86 8.35
CA TRP A 29 4.58 -7.71 8.98
C TRP A 29 4.26 -7.95 10.45
N VAL A 30 3.69 -9.11 10.78
CA VAL A 30 3.37 -9.48 12.17
C VAL A 30 4.64 -9.51 13.02
N LYS A 31 5.72 -10.09 12.50
CA LYS A 31 7.00 -10.15 13.20
C LYS A 31 7.60 -8.76 13.44
N GLN A 32 7.52 -7.87 12.45
CA GLN A 32 8.02 -6.50 12.60
C GLN A 32 7.16 -5.70 13.59
N ALA A 33 5.83 -5.78 13.48
CA ALA A 33 4.89 -5.14 14.40
C ALA A 33 5.12 -5.52 15.87
N GLN A 34 5.56 -6.75 16.15
CA GLN A 34 5.91 -7.19 17.51
C GLN A 34 7.13 -6.47 18.11
N GLN A 35 7.96 -5.80 17.30
CA GLN A 35 9.10 -5.01 17.77
C GLN A 35 8.74 -3.53 18.02
N ILE A 36 7.49 -3.14 17.74
CA ILE A 36 7.04 -1.76 17.76
C ILE A 36 6.06 -1.55 18.90
N GLU A 37 6.24 -0.46 19.63
CA GLU A 37 5.32 0.02 20.65
C GLU A 37 4.75 1.38 20.23
N ILE A 38 3.43 1.51 20.24
CA ILE A 38 2.74 2.76 19.94
C ILE A 38 1.95 3.16 21.19
N ILE A 39 2.35 4.27 21.80
CA ILE A 39 1.67 4.84 22.97
C ILE A 39 0.99 6.12 22.52
N ARG A 40 -0.33 6.21 22.69
CA ARG A 40 -1.07 7.45 22.44
C ARG A 40 -1.20 8.26 23.72
N ASP A 41 -0.90 9.54 23.64
CA ASP A 41 -1.10 10.46 24.75
C ASP A 41 -2.59 10.82 24.93
N LYS A 42 -2.88 11.70 25.90
CA LYS A 42 -4.26 12.14 26.18
C LYS A 42 -4.94 12.90 25.03
N TRP A 43 -4.18 13.37 24.04
CA TRP A 43 -4.66 14.06 22.86
C TRP A 43 -4.73 13.15 21.63
N GLY A 44 -4.38 11.86 21.79
CA GLY A 44 -4.34 10.89 20.71
C GLY A 44 -3.05 10.92 19.88
N ILE A 45 -2.04 11.73 20.27
CA ILE A 45 -0.77 11.82 19.54
C ILE A 45 -0.01 10.50 19.75
N ALA A 46 0.33 9.84 18.63
CA ALA A 46 1.08 8.59 18.64
C ALA A 46 2.58 8.83 18.88
N HIS A 47 3.09 8.27 19.97
CA HIS A 47 4.51 8.12 20.24
C HIS A 47 4.94 6.71 19.83
N VAL A 48 5.71 6.61 18.74
CA VAL A 48 6.12 5.34 18.13
C VAL A 48 7.55 5.01 18.55
N TYR A 49 7.72 3.83 19.15
CA TYR A 49 9.01 3.30 19.58
C TYR A 49 9.31 2.02 18.80
N GLY A 50 10.51 1.95 18.21
CA GLY A 50 11.00 0.79 17.48
C GLY A 50 12.48 0.58 17.74
N LYS A 51 13.00 -0.61 17.43
CA LYS A 51 14.43 -0.93 17.60
C LYS A 51 15.29 -0.42 16.44
N THR A 52 14.66 -0.17 15.30
CA THR A 52 15.29 0.34 14.08
C THR A 52 14.46 1.48 13.48
N ASP A 53 15.07 2.28 12.60
CA ASP A 53 14.36 3.35 11.88
C ASP A 53 13.20 2.79 11.05
N ALA A 54 13.35 1.60 10.48
CA ALA A 54 12.28 0.92 9.75
C ALA A 54 11.09 0.57 10.66
N ASP A 55 11.35 0.16 11.90
CA ASP A 55 10.29 -0.11 12.88
C ASP A 55 9.51 1.18 13.22
N ALA A 56 10.23 2.30 13.40
CA ALA A 56 9.60 3.59 13.65
C ALA A 56 8.75 4.06 12.46
N VAL A 57 9.24 3.93 11.23
CA VAL A 57 8.49 4.29 10.01
C VAL A 57 7.26 3.41 9.82
N PHE A 58 7.37 2.09 10.03
CA PHE A 58 6.24 1.18 9.98
C PHE A 58 5.15 1.59 10.98
N GLY A 59 5.53 1.79 12.25
CA GLY A 59 4.60 2.15 13.31
C GLY A 59 3.96 3.52 13.09
N MET A 60 4.73 4.48 12.57
CA MET A 60 4.24 5.80 12.19
C MET A 60 3.14 5.70 11.13
N MET A 61 3.38 4.94 10.06
CA MET A 61 2.36 4.80 9.00
C MET A 61 1.14 4.03 9.46
N TYR A 62 1.32 2.97 10.26
CA TYR A 62 0.21 2.26 10.88
C TYR A 62 -0.66 3.21 11.73
N ALA A 63 -0.05 4.01 12.61
CA ALA A 63 -0.76 4.96 13.47
C ALA A 63 -1.50 6.04 12.66
N GLN A 64 -0.88 6.57 11.59
CA GLN A 64 -1.56 7.53 10.71
C GLN A 64 -2.77 6.92 10.01
N CYS A 65 -2.70 5.64 9.61
CA CYS A 65 -3.85 4.95 9.03
C CYS A 65 -4.97 4.71 10.04
N GLU A 66 -4.65 4.45 11.31
CA GLU A 66 -5.66 4.41 12.38
C GLU A 66 -6.43 5.73 12.51
N ASP A 67 -5.74 6.85 12.31
CA ASP A 67 -6.31 8.18 12.46
C ASP A 67 -7.16 8.60 11.25
N ASP A 68 -6.65 8.44 10.02
CA ASP A 68 -7.39 8.81 8.79
C ASP A 68 -6.87 8.09 7.53
N PHE A 69 -7.10 6.77 7.47
CA PHE A 69 -6.74 5.98 6.27
C PHE A 69 -7.38 6.53 4.99
N LYS A 70 -8.62 7.03 5.04
CA LYS A 70 -9.33 7.51 3.83
C LYS A 70 -8.59 8.66 3.17
N ARG A 71 -8.07 9.59 3.97
CA ARG A 71 -7.27 10.71 3.45
C ARG A 71 -5.92 10.24 2.91
N ILE A 72 -5.25 9.30 3.59
CA ILE A 72 -4.00 8.70 3.10
C ILE A 72 -4.23 8.07 1.73
N GLU A 73 -5.25 7.22 1.60
CA GLU A 73 -5.58 6.58 0.33
C GLU A 73 -5.90 7.61 -0.76
N LEU A 74 -6.72 8.61 -0.47
CA LEU A 74 -7.12 9.62 -1.45
C LEU A 74 -5.90 10.39 -1.99
N ASN A 75 -4.95 10.74 -1.11
CA ASN A 75 -3.70 11.37 -1.53
C ASN A 75 -2.93 10.49 -2.53
N TYR A 76 -2.81 9.19 -2.25
CA TYR A 76 -2.15 8.25 -3.17
C TYR A 76 -2.93 8.08 -4.47
N VAL A 77 -4.25 7.95 -4.43
CA VAL A 77 -5.09 7.87 -5.64
C VAL A 77 -4.89 9.09 -6.52
N GLU A 78 -4.88 10.29 -5.93
CA GLU A 78 -4.60 11.54 -6.64
C GLU A 78 -3.20 11.53 -7.26
N LYS A 79 -2.15 11.23 -6.47
CA LYS A 79 -0.75 11.25 -6.96
C LYS A 79 -0.39 10.12 -7.90
N LEU A 80 -1.20 9.07 -7.96
CA LEU A 80 -1.13 8.05 -9.00
C LEU A 80 -1.92 8.44 -10.26
N GLY A 81 -2.59 9.59 -10.26
CA GLY A 81 -3.43 10.08 -11.36
C GLY A 81 -4.61 9.15 -11.64
N ARG A 82 -5.30 8.73 -10.59
CA ARG A 82 -6.45 7.81 -10.65
C ARG A 82 -7.70 8.38 -9.96
N LEU A 83 -7.74 9.69 -9.71
CA LEU A 83 -8.84 10.34 -9.00
C LEU A 83 -10.16 10.25 -9.78
N SER A 84 -10.09 10.27 -11.11
CA SER A 84 -11.29 10.10 -11.96
C SER A 84 -11.99 8.75 -11.80
N GLU A 85 -11.30 7.72 -11.29
CA GLU A 85 -11.91 6.43 -10.96
C GLU A 85 -12.83 6.51 -9.73
N LEU A 86 -12.66 7.53 -8.88
CA LEU A 86 -13.52 7.79 -7.72
C LEU A 86 -14.51 8.91 -7.97
N GLU A 87 -14.08 9.96 -8.67
CA GLU A 87 -14.83 11.22 -8.81
C GLU A 87 -15.48 11.44 -10.17
N GLY A 88 -15.17 10.57 -11.14
CA GLY A 88 -15.67 10.65 -12.51
C GLY A 88 -14.94 11.68 -13.38
N GLU A 89 -15.58 12.01 -14.51
CA GLU A 89 -14.99 12.76 -15.62
C GLU A 89 -14.40 14.13 -15.23
N LYS A 90 -14.99 14.78 -14.22
CA LYS A 90 -14.53 16.09 -13.72
C LYS A 90 -13.07 16.10 -13.26
N SER A 91 -12.52 14.94 -12.89
CA SER A 91 -11.14 14.82 -12.39
C SER A 91 -10.15 14.29 -13.44
N LEU A 92 -10.58 14.11 -14.69
CA LEU A 92 -9.69 13.64 -15.79
C LEU A 92 -8.52 14.58 -16.06
N TYR A 93 -8.75 15.89 -16.05
CA TYR A 93 -7.67 16.87 -16.26
C TYR A 93 -6.64 16.83 -15.13
N ASN A 94 -7.08 16.58 -13.89
CA ASN A 94 -6.18 16.37 -12.76
C ASN A 94 -5.33 15.11 -12.96
N ASP A 95 -5.95 13.99 -13.33
CA ASP A 95 -5.24 12.74 -13.59
C ASP A 95 -4.21 12.88 -14.72
N LEU A 96 -4.57 13.58 -15.79
CA LEU A 96 -3.65 13.89 -16.89
C LEU A 96 -2.48 14.74 -16.40
N GLN A 97 -2.74 15.82 -15.66
CA GLN A 97 -1.71 16.70 -15.14
C GLN A 97 -0.74 15.95 -14.22
N ILE A 98 -1.26 15.13 -13.29
CA ILE A 98 -0.42 14.34 -12.38
C ILE A 98 0.45 13.35 -13.17
N ARG A 99 -0.11 12.66 -14.17
CA ARG A 99 0.66 11.70 -14.98
C ARG A 99 1.70 12.36 -15.91
N LEU A 100 1.57 13.66 -16.18
CA LEU A 100 2.60 14.43 -16.87
C LEU A 100 3.75 14.85 -15.94
N LEU A 101 3.49 14.99 -14.64
CA LEU A 101 4.46 15.47 -13.66
C LEU A 101 5.15 14.32 -12.90
N ILE A 102 4.43 13.25 -12.60
CA ILE A 102 4.90 12.11 -11.81
C ILE A 102 5.15 10.92 -12.74
N ASP A 103 6.41 10.60 -12.99
CA ASP A 103 6.81 9.42 -13.74
C ASP A 103 6.99 8.22 -12.79
N SER A 104 5.98 7.35 -12.76
CA SER A 104 6.02 6.10 -11.99
C SER A 104 7.16 5.15 -12.41
N THR A 105 7.58 5.19 -13.67
CA THR A 105 8.70 4.39 -14.17
C THR A 105 10.01 4.89 -13.58
N GLN A 106 10.18 6.21 -13.53
CA GLN A 106 11.32 6.83 -12.87
C GLN A 106 11.33 6.53 -11.37
N ALA A 107 10.20 6.65 -10.66
CA ALA A 107 10.11 6.32 -9.24
C ALA A 107 10.50 4.87 -8.94
N ILE A 108 10.08 3.91 -9.79
CA ILE A 108 10.52 2.50 -9.68
C ILE A 108 12.02 2.36 -9.91
N ASN A 109 12.58 3.07 -10.89
CA ASN A 109 14.01 3.03 -11.18
C ASN A 109 14.84 3.65 -10.06
N ASP A 110 14.37 4.73 -9.47
CA ASP A 110 15.01 5.39 -8.33
C ASP A 110 14.95 4.49 -7.10
N TYR A 111 13.80 3.86 -6.82
CA TYR A 111 13.69 2.82 -5.80
C TYR A 111 14.71 1.69 -6.03
N LYS A 112 14.85 1.18 -7.27
CA LYS A 112 15.83 0.13 -7.57
C LYS A 112 17.27 0.56 -7.34
N LYS A 113 17.60 1.82 -7.59
CA LYS A 113 18.94 2.40 -7.38
C LYS A 113 19.19 2.86 -5.95
N ALA A 114 18.14 3.01 -5.15
CA ALA A 114 18.25 3.48 -3.77
C ALA A 114 19.16 2.57 -2.93
N GLU A 115 19.87 3.20 -2.02
CA GLU A 115 20.72 2.52 -1.05
C GLU A 115 19.92 1.51 -0.21
N PRO A 116 20.53 0.40 0.22
CA PRO A 116 19.82 -0.64 0.98
C PRO A 116 19.11 -0.12 2.24
N TRP A 117 19.67 0.88 2.92
CA TRP A 117 19.04 1.47 4.11
C TRP A 117 17.76 2.25 3.75
N MET A 118 17.75 2.98 2.63
CA MET A 118 16.60 3.75 2.18
C MET A 118 15.48 2.82 1.73
N LYS A 119 15.81 1.76 0.99
CA LYS A 119 14.83 0.74 0.58
C LYS A 119 14.08 0.17 1.79
N LYS A 120 14.79 -0.13 2.89
CA LYS A 120 14.16 -0.62 4.12
C LYS A 120 13.15 0.37 4.70
N LEU A 121 13.41 1.67 4.65
CA LEU A 121 12.47 2.68 5.13
C LEU A 121 11.24 2.77 4.23
N LEU A 122 11.44 2.74 2.90
CA LEU A 122 10.36 2.77 1.92
C LEU A 122 9.48 1.51 1.98
N GLU A 123 10.09 0.33 2.15
CA GLU A 123 9.40 -0.93 2.41
C GLU A 123 8.58 -0.85 3.69
N ALA A 124 9.19 -0.43 4.81
CA ALA A 124 8.50 -0.27 6.07
C ALA A 124 7.32 0.72 6.01
N TYR A 125 7.46 1.80 5.24
CA TYR A 125 6.40 2.78 5.01
C TYR A 125 5.18 2.12 4.35
N ALA A 126 5.41 1.42 3.24
CA ALA A 126 4.34 0.71 2.53
C ALA A 126 3.76 -0.43 3.38
N ASP A 127 4.61 -1.15 4.09
CA ASP A 127 4.22 -2.27 4.94
C ASP A 127 3.39 -1.84 6.14
N GLY A 128 3.65 -0.67 6.74
CA GLY A 128 2.80 -0.12 7.81
C GLY A 128 1.35 0.11 7.36
N ILE A 129 1.16 0.65 6.14
CA ILE A 129 -0.18 0.85 5.54
C ILE A 129 -0.82 -0.51 5.19
N ASN A 130 -0.06 -1.41 4.56
CA ASN A 130 -0.55 -2.72 4.15
C ASN A 130 -0.94 -3.57 5.37
N PHE A 131 -0.17 -3.49 6.45
CA PHE A 131 -0.48 -4.17 7.70
C PHE A 131 -1.73 -3.59 8.38
N TYR A 132 -1.92 -2.26 8.32
CA TYR A 132 -3.17 -1.65 8.76
C TYR A 132 -4.37 -2.24 8.02
N LEU A 133 -4.31 -2.34 6.68
CA LEU A 133 -5.38 -2.93 5.88
C LEU A 133 -5.65 -4.39 6.23
N TYR A 134 -4.58 -5.18 6.40
CA TYR A 134 -4.68 -6.58 6.83
C TYR A 134 -5.37 -6.72 8.20
N LYS A 135 -5.02 -5.87 9.17
CA LYS A 135 -5.60 -5.88 10.52
C LYS A 135 -7.02 -5.31 10.58
N ASN A 136 -7.39 -4.46 9.62
CA ASN A 136 -8.65 -3.72 9.61
C ASN A 136 -9.45 -3.99 8.33
N PRO A 137 -9.97 -5.22 8.12
CA PRO A 137 -10.74 -5.55 6.92
C PRO A 137 -12.03 -4.72 6.75
N LYS A 138 -12.46 -4.01 7.81
CA LYS A 138 -13.60 -3.07 7.79
C LYS A 138 -13.24 -1.69 7.22
N ALA A 139 -11.96 -1.34 7.09
CA ALA A 139 -11.52 -0.03 6.61
C ALA A 139 -11.99 0.27 5.17
N LYS A 140 -12.27 -0.77 4.37
CA LYS A 140 -12.81 -0.73 3.00
C LYS A 140 -12.15 0.37 2.14
N PRO A 141 -10.97 0.07 1.55
CA PRO A 141 -10.33 0.96 0.60
C PRO A 141 -11.27 1.38 -0.53
N ALA A 142 -11.19 2.64 -0.93
CA ALA A 142 -11.91 3.18 -2.07
C ALA A 142 -11.37 2.62 -3.40
N LEU A 143 -10.05 2.38 -3.50
CA LEU A 143 -9.40 1.91 -4.72
C LEU A 143 -8.13 1.07 -4.48
N LEU A 144 -7.29 1.44 -3.51
CA LEU A 144 -5.96 0.87 -3.32
C LEU A 144 -5.95 -0.21 -2.24
N THR A 145 -5.82 -1.46 -2.66
CA THR A 145 -5.74 -2.62 -1.75
C THR A 145 -4.31 -3.01 -1.34
N LYS A 146 -3.30 -2.44 -2.01
CA LYS A 146 -1.88 -2.64 -1.69
C LYS A 146 -1.06 -1.41 -2.06
N PHE A 147 -0.23 -0.98 -1.12
CA PHE A 147 0.71 0.12 -1.26
C PHE A 147 2.10 -0.42 -1.58
N LYS A 148 2.86 0.30 -2.40
CA LYS A 148 4.20 -0.10 -2.85
C LYS A 148 5.23 0.91 -2.38
N PRO A 149 6.49 0.49 -2.14
CA PRO A 149 7.51 1.36 -1.57
C PRO A 149 7.96 2.52 -2.47
N TRP A 150 7.58 2.52 -3.75
CA TRP A 150 7.87 3.59 -4.70
C TRP A 150 6.63 4.45 -5.05
N TYR A 151 5.53 4.29 -4.32
CA TYR A 151 4.41 5.21 -4.48
C TYR A 151 4.81 6.62 -4.00
N PRO A 152 4.40 7.68 -4.71
CA PRO A 152 4.85 9.06 -4.48
C PRO A 152 4.32 9.68 -3.18
#